data_AF-A0A8H3QDV1-F1
#
_entry.id   AF-A0A8H3QDV1-F1
#
_cell.length_a   1.000
_cell.length_b   1.000
_cell.length_c   1.000
_cell.angle_alpha   90.00
_cell.angle_beta   90.00
_cell.angle_gamma   90.00
#
_symmetry.space_group_name_H-M   'P 1'
#
loop_
_entity.id
_entity.type
_entity.pdbx_description
1 polymer ?
#
loop_
_entity_poly.entity_id
_entity_poly.type
_entity_poly.pdbx_seq_one_letter_code
_entity_poly.pdbx_strand_id
1 'polypeptide(L)'
;MYFGPGIDSETKSEHWHGTLWGESPLFGDDQIKILEVIYKSGEFIYYHYNNERQLGRLRAILKNANNEYRLRIQEVVSYDNLPEIFKGKVRQERSIAVYQHQYVPETALRITEIIYRYQSRWHIRDVIFSYQHPSDYITLRLPPSSLPVYKLFIDLYYDDFGTYRNVYHSLGGIYLQFGNMPSHERKLLKNYFVLGFVLFSGNFNEFIQPFISEMKEFEQEKLMKVNGQDAWVIADLGVVIADLPQGNDMAGVLRHNIMKGCRTCSVSYNSLTDFNQDLQKILRYHHVTDNQFKEILRENGTSAKKHLGSQYGLRPQPSILDNLKRDRHLQTPQDVYHATAGKIRRLLKLTCELFSREGEDDFIEVWKEFEKPKKWSRLPNPRV
;
A
#
# COMPACT_ATOMS: atom_id res chain seq x y z
N MET A 1 -21.98 3.40 -4.53
CA MET A 1 -20.72 3.34 -3.77
C MET A 1 -20.81 2.20 -2.78
N TYR A 2 -19.70 1.51 -2.53
CA TYR A 2 -19.58 0.39 -1.59
C TYR A 2 -19.01 0.89 -0.25
N PHE A 3 -19.65 0.53 0.86
CA PHE A 3 -19.28 0.93 2.22
C PHE A 3 -19.19 -0.27 3.18
N GLY A 4 -19.17 -1.48 2.63
CA GLY A 4 -19.16 -2.70 3.43
C GLY A 4 -17.75 -3.13 3.85
N PRO A 5 -17.65 -4.30 4.53
CA PRO A 5 -16.37 -4.91 4.89
C PRO A 5 -15.50 -5.19 3.67
N GLY A 6 -14.23 -5.53 3.89
CA GLY A 6 -13.44 -6.12 2.81
C GLY A 6 -14.10 -7.41 2.30
N ILE A 7 -13.93 -7.73 1.02
CA ILE A 7 -14.44 -8.95 0.40
C ILE A 7 -13.27 -9.89 0.11
N ASP A 8 -13.35 -11.10 0.66
CA ASP A 8 -12.47 -12.19 0.30
C ASP A 8 -12.92 -12.79 -1.04
N SER A 9 -12.11 -12.58 -2.06
CA SER A 9 -12.38 -13.02 -3.43
C SER A 9 -11.09 -13.54 -4.04
N GLU A 10 -11.19 -14.69 -4.71
CA GLU A 10 -10.10 -15.24 -5.52
C GLU A 10 -9.73 -14.29 -6.66
N THR A 11 -10.74 -13.66 -7.28
CA THR A 11 -10.55 -12.68 -8.35
C THR A 11 -10.64 -11.26 -7.79
N LYS A 12 -9.49 -10.57 -7.75
CA LYS A 12 -9.40 -9.20 -7.23
C LYS A 12 -9.60 -8.18 -8.36
N SER A 13 -10.72 -7.49 -8.34
CA SER A 13 -11.09 -6.49 -9.35
C SER A 13 -11.48 -5.12 -8.79
N GLU A 14 -11.53 -4.98 -7.46
CA GLU A 14 -12.07 -3.81 -6.74
C GLU A 14 -11.22 -3.52 -5.51
N HIS A 15 -11.25 -2.27 -5.03
CA HIS A 15 -10.45 -1.86 -3.86
C HIS A 15 -10.80 -2.64 -2.59
N TRP A 16 -12.08 -2.95 -2.39
CA TRP A 16 -12.55 -3.74 -1.24
C TRP A 16 -12.12 -5.21 -1.28
N HIS A 17 -11.57 -5.71 -2.40
CA HIS A 17 -10.88 -7.01 -2.43
C HIS A 17 -9.42 -6.92 -1.93
N GLY A 18 -8.91 -5.70 -1.75
CA GLY A 18 -7.54 -5.40 -1.38
C GLY A 18 -7.30 -5.44 0.13
N THR A 19 -6.07 -5.77 0.51
CA THR A 19 -5.62 -5.78 1.91
C THR A 19 -5.75 -4.41 2.56
N LEU A 20 -5.43 -3.32 1.84
CA LEU A 20 -5.52 -1.96 2.37
C LEU A 20 -6.94 -1.61 2.85
N TRP A 21 -7.97 -2.04 2.11
CA TRP A 21 -9.36 -1.85 2.53
C TRP A 21 -9.71 -2.74 3.71
N GLY A 22 -9.41 -4.05 3.61
CA GLY A 22 -9.83 -5.03 4.60
C GLY A 22 -9.16 -4.91 5.97
N GLU A 23 -7.90 -4.46 6.02
CA GLU A 23 -7.12 -4.35 7.27
C GLU A 23 -7.23 -2.97 7.92
N SER A 24 -7.66 -1.94 7.18
CA SER A 24 -7.75 -0.57 7.70
C SER A 24 -9.05 -0.33 8.46
N PRO A 25 -9.00 0.14 9.72
CA PRO A 25 -10.18 0.61 10.44
C PRO A 25 -10.92 1.76 9.74
N LEU A 26 -10.21 2.54 8.92
CA LEU A 26 -10.77 3.69 8.19
C LEU A 26 -11.67 3.29 7.03
N PHE A 27 -11.58 2.03 6.55
CA PHE A 27 -12.26 1.59 5.34
C PHE A 27 -13.07 0.30 5.56
N GLY A 28 -12.45 -0.74 6.09
CA GLY A 28 -13.08 -2.03 6.35
C GLY A 28 -13.76 -2.10 7.72
N ASP A 29 -14.24 -3.30 8.07
CA ASP A 29 -14.77 -3.57 9.40
C ASP A 29 -13.62 -3.73 10.40
N ASP A 30 -13.68 -2.98 11.50
CA ASP A 30 -12.66 -2.98 12.55
C ASP A 30 -13.02 -3.87 13.74
N GLN A 31 -14.28 -4.32 13.85
CA GLN A 31 -14.74 -5.20 14.92
C GLN A 31 -15.86 -6.15 14.48
N ILE A 32 -15.96 -7.30 15.13
CA ILE A 32 -17.02 -8.29 14.92
C ILE A 32 -17.47 -8.88 16.27
N LYS A 33 -18.77 -9.14 16.41
CA LYS A 33 -19.35 -9.80 17.59
C LYS A 33 -19.63 -11.27 17.28
N ILE A 34 -19.02 -12.19 18.03
CA ILE A 34 -19.22 -13.64 17.91
C ILE A 34 -19.52 -14.19 19.31
N LEU A 35 -20.66 -14.87 19.47
CA LEU A 35 -21.08 -15.45 20.77
C LEU A 35 -20.98 -14.44 21.93
N GLU A 36 -21.48 -13.23 21.70
CA GLU A 36 -21.45 -12.10 22.65
C GLU A 36 -20.10 -11.44 22.91
N VAL A 37 -19.00 -12.02 22.43
CA VAL A 37 -17.65 -11.45 22.54
C VAL A 37 -17.35 -10.58 21.33
N ILE A 38 -16.78 -9.39 21.57
CA ILE A 38 -16.31 -8.49 20.51
C ILE A 38 -14.83 -8.77 20.25
N TYR A 39 -14.50 -8.99 19.00
CA TYR A 39 -13.14 -9.14 18.51
C TYR A 39 -12.79 -7.95 17.63
N LYS A 40 -11.63 -7.34 17.84
CA LYS A 40 -11.16 -6.20 17.03
C LYS A 40 -10.00 -6.58 16.13
N SER A 41 -9.96 -5.96 14.96
CA SER A 41 -8.81 -6.08 14.07
C SER A 41 -7.56 -5.55 14.77
N GLY A 42 -6.46 -6.29 14.67
CA GLY A 42 -5.20 -6.04 15.37
C GLY A 42 -4.98 -6.89 16.62
N GLU A 43 -6.04 -7.42 17.24
CA GLU A 43 -5.96 -8.20 18.49
C GLU A 43 -5.38 -9.59 18.28
N PHE A 44 -4.71 -10.12 19.31
CA PHE A 44 -4.34 -11.52 19.37
C PHE A 44 -5.53 -12.36 19.86
N ILE A 45 -5.88 -13.36 19.07
CA ILE A 45 -7.04 -14.22 19.29
C ILE A 45 -6.63 -15.69 19.23
N TYR A 46 -7.38 -16.52 19.94
CA TYR A 46 -7.30 -17.96 19.74
C TYR A 46 -8.30 -18.42 18.69
N TYR A 47 -7.85 -19.28 17.80
CA TYR A 47 -8.68 -19.94 16.79
C TYR A 47 -8.41 -21.44 16.78
N HIS A 48 -9.35 -22.21 16.24
CA HIS A 48 -9.18 -23.64 16.06
C HIS A 48 -8.76 -23.94 14.62
N TYR A 49 -7.69 -24.71 14.47
CA TYR A 49 -7.23 -25.23 13.19
C TYR A 49 -6.82 -26.70 13.38
N ASN A 50 -7.35 -27.60 12.56
CA ASN A 50 -7.15 -29.05 12.70
C ASN A 50 -7.40 -29.57 14.14
N ASN A 51 -8.46 -29.08 14.80
CA ASN A 51 -8.82 -29.37 16.19
C ASN A 51 -7.82 -28.91 17.25
N GLU A 52 -6.77 -28.18 16.88
CA GLU A 52 -5.82 -27.58 17.80
C GLU A 52 -6.12 -26.11 18.02
N ARG A 53 -5.95 -25.67 19.27
CA ARG A 53 -6.09 -24.25 19.63
C ARG A 53 -4.78 -23.54 19.28
N GLN A 54 -4.85 -22.59 18.36
CA GLN A 54 -3.72 -21.80 17.90
C GLN A 54 -3.89 -20.33 18.26
N LEU A 55 -2.77 -19.64 18.49
CA LEU A 55 -2.74 -18.20 18.68
C LEU A 55 -2.47 -17.53 17.34
N GLY A 56 -3.19 -16.46 17.05
CA GLY A 56 -2.96 -15.66 15.86
C GLY A 56 -3.36 -14.22 16.08
N ARG A 57 -2.96 -13.35 15.17
CA ARG A 57 -3.36 -11.94 15.15
C ARG A 57 -4.47 -11.74 14.15
N LEU A 58 -5.62 -11.22 14.56
CA LEU A 58 -6.71 -10.88 13.65
C LEU A 58 -6.29 -9.70 12.77
N ARG A 59 -6.27 -9.90 11.45
CA ARG A 59 -5.80 -8.92 10.46
C ARG A 59 -6.95 -8.23 9.74
N ALA A 60 -7.97 -8.98 9.39
CA ALA A 60 -9.11 -8.43 8.67
C ALA A 60 -10.37 -9.20 9.00
N ILE A 61 -11.48 -8.46 9.01
CA ILE A 61 -12.82 -9.00 9.06
C ILE A 61 -13.40 -8.80 7.66
N LEU A 62 -13.59 -9.89 6.95
CA LEU A 62 -13.98 -9.91 5.54
C LEU A 62 -15.31 -10.64 5.37
N LYS A 63 -15.88 -10.54 4.17
CA LYS A 63 -16.98 -11.39 3.72
C LYS A 63 -16.62 -12.14 2.44
N ASN A 64 -17.16 -13.34 2.26
CA ASN A 64 -17.08 -14.03 0.96
C ASN A 64 -18.25 -13.64 0.03
N ALA A 65 -18.29 -14.23 -1.15
CA ALA A 65 -19.37 -14.03 -2.13
C ALA A 65 -20.77 -14.40 -1.61
N ASN A 66 -20.85 -15.28 -0.60
CA ASN A 66 -22.10 -15.69 0.05
C ASN A 66 -22.49 -14.80 1.24
N ASN A 67 -21.79 -13.67 1.44
CA ASN A 67 -22.00 -12.73 2.54
C ASN A 67 -21.71 -13.33 3.93
N GLU A 68 -20.96 -14.44 3.99
CA GLU A 68 -20.49 -15.07 5.22
C GLU A 68 -19.17 -14.43 5.66
N TYR A 69 -19.00 -14.26 6.98
CA TYR A 69 -17.77 -13.70 7.53
C TYR A 69 -16.57 -14.63 7.31
N ARG A 70 -15.46 -14.03 6.89
CA ARG A 70 -14.14 -14.65 6.76
C ARG A 70 -13.15 -13.82 7.56
N LEU A 71 -12.47 -14.45 8.51
CA LEU A 71 -11.44 -13.78 9.32
C LEU A 71 -10.08 -14.08 8.72
N ARG A 72 -9.30 -13.05 8.41
CA ARG A 72 -7.89 -13.21 8.06
C ARG A 72 -7.08 -13.17 9.34
N ILE A 73 -6.35 -14.24 9.63
CA ILE A 73 -5.54 -14.37 10.84
C ILE A 73 -4.09 -14.56 10.42
N GLN A 74 -3.18 -13.78 11.01
CA GLN A 74 -1.74 -13.99 10.92
C GLN A 74 -1.33 -14.97 12.01
N GLU A 75 -0.81 -16.12 11.63
CA GLU A 75 -0.41 -17.18 12.55
C GLU A 75 0.76 -16.75 13.47
N VAL A 76 0.68 -17.14 14.74
CA VAL A 76 1.80 -17.13 15.67
C VAL A 76 2.30 -18.56 15.83
N VAL A 77 3.52 -18.81 15.36
CA VAL A 77 4.11 -20.15 15.37
C VAL A 77 4.73 -20.43 16.74
N SER A 78 4.24 -21.48 17.42
CA SER A 78 4.84 -22.00 18.65
C SER A 78 6.14 -22.75 18.37
N TYR A 79 6.98 -22.96 19.39
CA TYR A 79 8.23 -23.72 19.23
C TYR A 79 8.03 -25.10 18.60
N ASP A 80 6.99 -25.82 19.01
CA ASP A 80 6.73 -27.18 18.54
C ASP A 80 6.44 -27.22 17.04
N ASN A 81 5.81 -26.17 16.52
CA ASN A 81 5.44 -25.98 15.12
C ASN A 81 6.53 -25.28 14.28
N LEU A 82 7.67 -24.92 14.88
CA LEU A 82 8.80 -24.37 14.12
C LEU A 82 9.38 -25.42 13.17
N PRO A 83 9.81 -25.02 11.96
CA PRO A 83 10.65 -25.88 11.12
C PRO A 83 11.87 -26.39 11.89
N GLU A 84 12.18 -27.68 11.78
CA GLU A 84 13.27 -28.35 12.53
C GLU A 84 14.60 -27.61 12.45
N ILE A 85 14.92 -27.02 11.29
CA ILE A 85 16.15 -26.23 11.07
C ILE A 85 16.29 -25.02 12.00
N PHE A 86 15.21 -24.56 12.63
CA PHE A 86 15.19 -23.42 13.54
C PHE A 86 15.01 -23.81 14.99
N LYS A 87 14.69 -25.09 15.28
CA LYS A 87 14.59 -25.58 16.65
C LYS A 87 15.96 -25.53 17.31
N GLY A 88 15.96 -25.09 18.56
CA GLY A 88 17.17 -24.99 19.37
C GLY A 88 16.84 -24.62 20.80
N LYS A 89 17.75 -24.95 21.72
CA LYS A 89 17.54 -24.80 23.17
C LYS A 89 17.13 -23.36 23.57
N VAL A 90 17.81 -22.35 23.01
CA VAL A 90 17.52 -20.93 23.28
C VAL A 90 16.09 -20.55 22.90
N ARG A 91 15.57 -21.04 21.76
CA ARG A 91 14.19 -20.76 21.34
C ARG A 91 13.17 -21.52 22.18
N GLN A 92 13.51 -22.74 22.59
CA GLN A 92 12.66 -23.54 23.47
C GLN A 92 12.46 -22.83 24.81
N GLU A 93 13.55 -22.35 25.42
CA GLU A 93 13.52 -21.60 26.68
C GLU A 93 12.71 -20.30 26.57
N ARG A 94 12.73 -19.62 25.41
CA ARG A 94 11.97 -18.39 25.16
C ARG A 94 10.49 -18.62 24.86
N SER A 95 10.11 -19.80 24.37
CA SER A 95 8.73 -20.12 23.98
C SER A 95 7.82 -20.46 25.18
N ILE A 96 8.35 -20.44 26.41
CA ILE A 96 7.63 -20.83 27.61
C ILE A 96 6.68 -19.69 28.05
N ALA A 97 5.46 -19.70 27.53
CA ALA A 97 4.30 -19.10 28.20
C ALA A 97 2.99 -19.72 27.67
N VAL A 98 2.45 -20.70 28.41
CA VAL A 98 1.12 -21.24 28.19
C VAL A 98 0.10 -20.27 28.78
N TYR A 99 -0.56 -19.48 27.94
CA TYR A 99 -1.68 -18.66 28.39
C TYR A 99 -2.98 -19.48 28.31
N GLN A 100 -3.52 -19.87 29.46
CA GLN A 100 -4.80 -20.60 29.54
C GLN A 100 -6.03 -19.72 29.24
N HIS A 101 -5.87 -18.38 29.26
CA HIS A 101 -6.96 -17.43 29.07
C HIS A 101 -7.34 -17.25 27.61
N GLN A 102 -8.61 -16.89 27.35
CA GLN A 102 -9.14 -16.64 26.00
C GLN A 102 -8.59 -15.35 25.37
N TYR A 103 -8.03 -14.47 26.19
CA TYR A 103 -7.41 -13.21 25.81
C TYR A 103 -5.94 -13.21 26.22
N VAL A 104 -5.04 -12.80 25.32
CA VAL A 104 -3.62 -12.59 25.62
C VAL A 104 -3.39 -11.08 25.70
N PRO A 105 -3.08 -10.51 26.87
CA PRO A 105 -2.73 -9.09 26.95
C PRO A 105 -1.56 -8.79 26.02
N GLU A 106 -1.57 -7.64 25.35
CA GLU A 106 -0.52 -7.26 24.40
C GLU A 106 0.87 -7.22 25.07
N THR A 107 0.93 -6.88 26.35
CA THR A 107 2.16 -6.88 27.17
C THR A 107 2.66 -8.28 27.53
N ALA A 108 1.84 -9.31 27.35
CA ALA A 108 2.12 -10.68 27.74
C ALA A 108 2.82 -11.47 26.62
N LEU A 109 2.63 -11.06 25.35
CA LEU A 109 3.24 -11.73 24.20
C LEU A 109 4.40 -10.90 23.65
N ARG A 110 5.60 -11.50 23.58
CA ARG A 110 6.77 -10.87 22.94
C ARG A 110 7.19 -11.65 21.71
N ILE A 111 6.83 -11.16 20.53
CA ILE A 111 7.30 -11.69 19.24
C ILE A 111 8.62 -11.00 18.88
N THR A 112 9.68 -11.77 18.63
CA THR A 112 11.01 -11.24 18.28
C THR A 112 11.48 -11.60 16.88
N GLU A 113 10.84 -12.59 16.25
CA GLU A 113 11.28 -13.17 14.98
C GLU A 113 10.09 -13.39 14.04
N ILE A 114 10.33 -13.28 12.74
CA ILE A 114 9.37 -13.58 11.69
C ILE A 114 9.89 -14.73 10.86
N ILE A 115 9.05 -15.74 10.69
CA ILE A 115 9.32 -16.87 9.80
C ILE A 115 8.64 -16.60 8.48
N TYR A 116 9.35 -16.83 7.38
CA TYR A 116 8.81 -16.68 6.03
C TYR A 116 9.48 -17.66 5.08
N ARG A 117 8.86 -17.85 3.91
CA ARG A 117 9.35 -18.74 2.87
C ARG A 117 9.91 -17.93 1.70
N TYR A 118 11.14 -18.23 1.29
CA TYR A 118 11.80 -17.63 0.13
C TYR A 118 12.57 -18.70 -0.64
N GLN A 119 12.36 -18.76 -1.96
CA GLN A 119 12.88 -19.82 -2.84
C GLN A 119 12.64 -21.23 -2.28
N SER A 120 11.40 -21.48 -1.84
CA SER A 120 10.94 -22.75 -1.24
C SER A 120 11.61 -23.14 0.09
N ARG A 121 12.54 -22.34 0.63
CA ARG A 121 13.19 -22.56 1.92
C ARG A 121 12.61 -21.66 2.99
N TRP A 122 12.63 -22.15 4.23
CA TRP A 122 12.25 -21.35 5.39
C TRP A 122 13.41 -20.44 5.80
N HIS A 123 13.08 -19.22 6.19
CA HIS A 123 14.01 -18.19 6.65
C HIS A 123 13.44 -17.51 7.89
N ILE A 124 14.34 -16.91 8.68
CA ILE A 124 14.00 -16.04 9.80
C ILE A 124 14.56 -14.65 9.52
N ARG A 125 13.79 -13.63 9.92
CA ARG A 125 14.24 -12.24 9.99
C ARG A 125 13.73 -11.58 11.27
N ASP A 126 14.36 -10.46 11.61
CA ASP A 126 14.03 -9.68 12.80
C ASP A 126 12.61 -9.08 12.72
N VAL A 127 11.92 -9.02 13.86
CA VAL A 127 10.56 -8.46 13.99
C VAL A 127 10.48 -6.97 13.63
N ILE A 128 11.60 -6.23 13.59
CA ILE A 128 11.63 -4.84 13.10
C ILE A 128 11.07 -4.73 11.67
N PHE A 129 11.18 -5.80 10.87
CA PHE A 129 10.59 -5.89 9.53
C PHE A 129 9.16 -6.48 9.53
N SER A 130 8.51 -6.53 10.68
CA SER A 130 7.09 -6.90 10.77
C SER A 130 6.27 -5.80 10.15
N TYR A 131 5.25 -6.19 9.40
CA TYR A 131 4.20 -5.26 9.04
C TYR A 131 3.55 -4.71 10.32
N GLN A 132 3.53 -3.38 10.47
CA GLN A 132 2.75 -2.72 11.50
C GLN A 132 1.30 -2.64 11.03
N HIS A 133 0.38 -3.21 11.80
CA HIS A 133 -1.02 -3.28 11.42
C HIS A 133 -1.68 -1.90 11.56
N PRO A 134 -2.64 -1.50 10.70
CA PRO A 134 -3.24 -0.17 10.77
C PRO A 134 -3.90 0.12 12.12
N SER A 135 -4.45 -0.90 12.80
CA SER A 135 -4.96 -0.79 14.17
C SER A 135 -3.94 -0.27 15.20
N ASP A 136 -2.64 -0.42 14.92
CA ASP A 136 -1.56 -0.12 15.86
C ASP A 136 -1.27 1.38 15.94
N TYR A 137 -1.71 2.13 14.93
CA TYR A 137 -1.51 3.57 14.84
C TYR A 137 -2.79 4.34 14.47
N ILE A 138 -3.90 3.62 14.22
CA ILE A 138 -5.23 4.20 13.94
C ILE A 138 -6.18 3.80 15.05
N THR A 139 -6.63 4.78 15.82
CA THR A 139 -7.72 4.61 16.79
C THR A 139 -8.93 5.40 16.32
N LEU A 140 -10.08 4.73 16.28
CA LEU A 140 -11.37 5.32 15.97
C LEU A 140 -12.25 5.40 17.22
N ARG A 141 -13.12 6.40 17.26
CA ARG A 141 -14.16 6.49 18.29
C ARG A 141 -15.31 5.54 17.96
N LEU A 142 -15.99 5.04 19.00
CA LEU A 142 -17.19 4.23 18.80
C LEU A 142 -18.29 5.08 18.15
N PRO A 143 -18.89 4.63 17.04
CA PRO A 143 -19.95 5.39 16.39
C PRO A 143 -21.19 5.44 17.30
N PRO A 144 -21.97 6.54 17.28
CA PRO A 144 -23.28 6.57 17.93
C PRO A 144 -24.15 5.44 17.36
N SER A 145 -24.80 4.70 18.25
CA SER A 145 -25.50 3.45 17.94
C SER A 145 -26.72 3.56 17.00
N SER A 146 -27.03 4.75 16.48
CA SER A 146 -28.18 5.02 15.61
C SER A 146 -27.85 5.69 14.26
N LEU A 147 -26.61 6.14 14.02
CA LEU A 147 -26.27 6.89 12.81
C LEU A 147 -25.66 5.99 11.74
N PRO A 148 -25.99 6.20 10.45
CA PRO A 148 -25.28 5.55 9.37
C PRO A 148 -23.81 6.00 9.37
N VAL A 149 -22.89 5.04 9.24
CA VAL A 149 -21.45 5.29 9.15
C VAL A 149 -21.02 5.14 7.69
N TYR A 150 -20.37 6.15 7.12
CA TYR A 150 -19.79 6.09 5.79
C TYR A 150 -18.27 6.21 5.87
N LYS A 151 -17.58 5.17 5.43
CA LYS A 151 -16.13 5.11 5.32
C LYS A 151 -15.71 5.37 3.87
N LEU A 152 -15.09 6.51 3.59
CA LEU A 152 -14.70 6.98 2.26
C LEU A 152 -13.21 6.71 2.01
N PHE A 153 -12.94 6.02 0.92
CA PHE A 153 -11.60 5.72 0.43
C PHE A 153 -11.29 6.70 -0.71
N ILE A 154 -10.36 7.63 -0.51
CA ILE A 154 -10.08 8.72 -1.46
C ILE A 154 -8.75 8.46 -2.17
N ASP A 155 -8.82 8.10 -3.44
CA ASP A 155 -7.63 8.04 -4.29
C ASP A 155 -7.21 9.44 -4.71
N LEU A 156 -5.91 9.69 -4.70
CA LEU A 156 -5.29 10.92 -5.15
C LEU A 156 -4.37 10.62 -6.32
N TYR A 157 -4.58 11.31 -7.44
CA TYR A 157 -3.69 11.30 -8.59
C TYR A 157 -2.98 12.63 -8.72
N TYR A 158 -1.66 12.59 -8.91
CA TYR A 158 -0.84 13.77 -9.16
C TYR A 158 0.02 13.57 -10.41
N ASP A 159 -0.04 14.52 -11.33
CA ASP A 159 0.67 14.46 -12.61
C ASP A 159 1.14 15.84 -13.06
N ASP A 160 2.38 15.90 -13.52
CA ASP A 160 2.94 17.13 -14.09
C ASP A 160 2.79 17.07 -15.62
N PHE A 161 2.07 18.05 -16.18
CA PHE A 161 1.83 18.13 -17.62
C PHE A 161 2.31 19.47 -18.19
N GLY A 162 2.78 19.42 -19.44
CA GLY A 162 3.11 20.62 -20.20
C GLY A 162 1.86 21.31 -20.71
N THR A 163 1.67 22.59 -20.37
CA THR A 163 0.54 23.41 -20.86
C THR A 163 0.55 23.60 -22.36
N TYR A 164 1.75 23.71 -22.94
CA TYR A 164 1.96 23.87 -24.36
C TYR A 164 3.12 22.97 -24.80
N ARG A 165 3.06 22.45 -26.03
CA ARG A 165 4.03 21.48 -26.57
C ARG A 165 5.50 21.92 -26.49
N ASN A 166 5.78 23.22 -26.38
CA ASN A 166 7.13 23.80 -26.45
C ASN A 166 7.48 24.73 -25.27
N VAL A 167 6.74 24.69 -24.14
CA VAL A 167 6.99 25.60 -23.01
C VAL A 167 7.63 24.86 -21.84
N TYR A 168 8.70 25.45 -21.27
CA TYR A 168 9.51 24.93 -20.17
C TYR A 168 8.83 24.96 -18.79
N HIS A 169 7.52 25.15 -18.74
CA HIS A 169 6.77 25.41 -17.51
C HIS A 169 5.68 24.35 -17.36
N SER A 170 5.99 23.28 -16.63
CA SER A 170 5.01 22.26 -16.25
C SER A 170 4.01 22.82 -15.24
N LEU A 171 2.77 22.36 -15.34
CA LEU A 171 1.74 22.51 -14.33
C LEU A 171 1.50 21.15 -13.67
N GLY A 172 1.22 21.14 -12.38
CA GLY A 172 0.79 19.95 -11.68
C GLY A 172 -0.73 19.88 -11.63
N GLY A 173 -1.34 18.76 -12.02
CA GLY A 173 -2.77 18.50 -11.84
C GLY A 173 -2.99 17.55 -10.68
N ILE A 174 -3.89 17.90 -9.76
CA ILE A 174 -4.31 17.02 -8.66
C ILE A 174 -5.78 16.63 -8.85
N TYR A 175 -6.02 15.33 -8.83
CA TYR A 175 -7.32 14.73 -9.07
C TYR A 175 -7.66 13.76 -7.95
N LEU A 176 -8.93 13.70 -7.59
CA LEU A 176 -9.47 12.82 -6.58
C LEU A 176 -10.47 11.86 -7.19
N GLN A 177 -10.57 10.67 -6.61
CA GLN A 177 -11.58 9.68 -6.97
C GLN A 177 -12.01 8.91 -5.72
N PHE A 178 -13.31 8.59 -5.62
CA PHE A 178 -13.78 7.70 -4.56
C PHE A 178 -13.56 6.24 -4.94
N GLY A 179 -12.68 5.56 -4.21
CA GLY A 179 -12.44 4.12 -4.35
C GLY A 179 -13.68 3.27 -4.02
N ASN A 180 -14.65 3.84 -3.31
CA ASN A 180 -15.95 3.22 -3.04
C ASN A 180 -16.81 3.01 -4.31
N MET A 181 -16.58 3.75 -5.39
CA MET A 181 -17.30 3.50 -6.66
C MET A 181 -16.81 2.19 -7.28
N PRO A 182 -17.65 1.36 -7.93
CA PRO A 182 -17.18 0.20 -8.68
C PRO A 182 -16.19 0.55 -9.79
N SER A 183 -15.36 -0.41 -10.19
CA SER A 183 -14.30 -0.25 -11.20
C SER A 183 -14.82 0.32 -12.52
N HIS A 184 -16.00 -0.08 -12.97
CA HIS A 184 -16.58 0.45 -14.21
C HIS A 184 -17.00 1.93 -14.09
N GLU A 185 -17.48 2.36 -12.91
CA GLU A 185 -17.78 3.77 -12.63
C GLU A 185 -16.48 4.58 -12.47
N ARG A 186 -15.47 4.05 -11.76
CA ARG A 186 -14.16 4.72 -11.60
C ARG A 186 -13.48 5.00 -12.94
N LYS A 187 -13.76 4.21 -14.00
CA LYS A 187 -13.22 4.44 -15.35
C LYS A 187 -13.91 5.57 -16.12
N LEU A 188 -15.02 6.11 -15.64
CA LEU A 188 -15.73 7.19 -16.32
C LEU A 188 -15.13 8.54 -15.96
N LEU A 189 -14.81 9.37 -16.97
CA LEU A 189 -14.20 10.70 -16.78
C LEU A 189 -14.99 11.60 -15.82
N LYS A 190 -16.34 11.51 -15.81
CA LYS A 190 -17.21 12.26 -14.89
C LYS A 190 -16.97 11.97 -13.41
N ASN A 191 -16.29 10.85 -13.11
CA ASN A 191 -16.02 10.36 -11.76
C ASN A 191 -14.55 10.60 -11.35
N TYR A 192 -13.85 11.50 -12.06
CA TYR A 192 -12.58 12.10 -11.66
C TYR A 192 -12.84 13.56 -11.25
N PHE A 193 -12.52 13.89 -10.01
CA PHE A 193 -12.76 15.21 -9.45
C PHE A 193 -11.46 16.01 -9.45
N VAL A 194 -11.44 17.15 -10.13
CA VAL A 194 -10.27 18.03 -10.12
C VAL A 194 -10.22 18.75 -8.78
N LEU A 195 -9.18 18.52 -7.98
CA LEU A 195 -8.94 19.30 -6.76
C LEU A 195 -8.34 20.66 -7.13
N GLY A 196 -7.43 20.68 -8.09
CA GLY A 196 -6.94 21.90 -8.72
C GLY A 196 -5.59 21.73 -9.39
N PHE A 197 -4.99 22.87 -9.74
CA PHE A 197 -3.75 22.93 -10.50
C PHE A 197 -2.67 23.67 -9.71
N VAL A 198 -1.51 23.03 -9.56
CA VAL A 198 -0.29 23.63 -9.05
C VAL A 198 0.33 24.42 -10.19
N LEU A 199 0.32 25.75 -10.06
CA LEU A 199 0.88 26.67 -11.05
C LEU A 199 2.39 26.46 -11.21
N PHE A 200 2.93 26.94 -12.33
CA PHE A 200 4.37 26.96 -12.54
C PHE A 200 5.06 27.70 -11.40
N SER A 201 6.16 27.15 -10.88
CA SER A 201 6.84 27.56 -9.64
C SER A 201 6.06 27.40 -8.33
N GLY A 202 4.81 26.93 -8.39
CA GLY A 202 4.00 26.61 -7.21
C GLY A 202 4.55 25.39 -6.47
N ASN A 203 4.33 25.37 -5.16
CA ASN A 203 4.75 24.29 -4.30
C ASN A 203 3.56 23.34 -4.04
N PHE A 204 3.70 22.06 -4.40
CA PHE A 204 2.68 21.05 -4.12
C PHE A 204 2.29 20.99 -2.65
N ASN A 205 3.26 21.07 -1.73
CA ASN A 205 2.98 20.99 -0.31
C ASN A 205 2.10 22.16 0.14
N GLU A 206 2.41 23.39 -0.28
CA GLU A 206 1.58 24.57 0.04
C GLU A 206 0.17 24.43 -0.53
N PHE A 207 0.06 23.96 -1.77
CA PHE A 207 -1.23 23.78 -2.45
C PHE A 207 -2.12 22.76 -1.72
N ILE A 208 -1.57 21.62 -1.30
CA ILE A 208 -2.37 20.52 -0.72
C ILE A 208 -2.65 20.69 0.77
N GLN A 209 -2.02 21.66 1.47
CA GLN A 209 -2.23 21.89 2.92
C GLN A 209 -3.71 22.01 3.34
N PRO A 210 -4.58 22.77 2.63
CA PRO A 210 -5.99 22.87 3.02
C PRO A 210 -6.69 21.51 2.96
N PHE A 211 -6.45 20.74 1.90
CA PHE A 211 -6.98 19.38 1.76
C PHE A 211 -6.51 18.46 2.90
N ILE A 212 -5.22 18.49 3.25
CA ILE A 212 -4.70 17.70 4.37
C ILE A 212 -5.37 18.10 5.70
N SER A 213 -5.63 19.39 5.89
CA SER A 213 -6.28 19.89 7.10
C SER A 213 -7.72 19.40 7.21
N GLU A 214 -8.48 19.42 6.11
CA GLU A 214 -9.83 18.87 6.05
C GLU A 214 -9.84 17.34 6.22
N MET A 215 -8.92 16.63 5.58
CA MET A 215 -8.82 15.17 5.71
C MET A 215 -8.54 14.74 7.16
N LYS A 216 -7.75 15.50 7.92
CA LYS A 216 -7.55 15.24 9.36
C LYS A 216 -8.82 15.34 10.17
N GLU A 217 -9.77 16.20 9.79
CA GLU A 217 -11.10 16.23 10.43
C GLU A 217 -11.87 14.95 10.13
N PHE A 218 -11.81 14.46 8.89
CA PHE A 218 -12.47 13.22 8.49
C PHE A 218 -11.82 11.96 9.11
N GLU A 219 -10.50 11.94 9.33
CA GLU A 219 -9.79 10.88 10.06
C GLU A 219 -10.15 10.80 11.55
N GLN A 220 -10.65 11.92 12.10
CA GLN A 220 -11.20 12.05 13.45
C GLN A 220 -12.73 12.04 13.46
N GLU A 221 -13.31 11.58 12.35
CA GLU A 221 -14.74 11.47 12.12
C GLU A 221 -15.50 12.81 12.07
N LYS A 222 -16.41 12.92 11.11
CA LYS A 222 -17.18 14.14 10.89
C LYS A 222 -18.67 13.83 10.85
N LEU A 223 -19.42 14.45 11.75
CA LEU A 223 -20.88 14.45 11.67
C LEU A 223 -21.31 15.41 10.55
N MET A 224 -22.01 14.90 9.54
CA MET A 224 -22.50 15.72 8.45
C MET A 224 -23.79 15.16 7.85
N LYS A 225 -24.52 16.00 7.10
CA LYS A 225 -25.74 15.57 6.42
C LYS A 225 -25.42 14.87 5.10
N VAL A 226 -25.86 13.64 4.95
CA VAL A 226 -25.83 12.87 3.70
C VAL A 226 -27.27 12.58 3.30
N ASN A 227 -27.69 13.08 2.13
CA ASN A 227 -29.08 12.99 1.65
C ASN A 227 -30.13 13.47 2.68
N GLY A 228 -29.80 14.52 3.44
CA GLY A 228 -30.69 15.11 4.44
C GLY A 228 -30.72 14.39 5.80
N GLN A 229 -30.04 13.25 5.94
CA GLN A 229 -29.89 12.50 7.20
C GLN A 229 -28.52 12.77 7.82
N ASP A 230 -28.47 12.93 9.15
CA ASP A 230 -27.20 13.00 9.86
C ASP A 230 -26.46 11.67 9.74
N ALA A 231 -25.19 11.73 9.36
CA ALA A 231 -24.34 10.58 9.14
C ALA A 231 -22.96 10.82 9.75
N TRP A 232 -22.35 9.72 10.18
CA TRP A 232 -21.00 9.68 10.71
C TRP A 232 -20.04 9.36 9.57
N VAL A 233 -19.28 10.35 9.10
CA VAL A 233 -18.41 10.19 7.93
C VAL A 233 -16.96 10.10 8.36
N ILE A 234 -16.29 9.05 7.92
CA ILE A 234 -14.86 8.81 8.06
C ILE A 234 -14.28 8.82 6.65
N ALA A 235 -13.20 9.55 6.43
CA ALA A 235 -12.52 9.56 5.14
C ALA A 235 -11.02 9.62 5.34
N ASP A 236 -10.28 8.91 4.50
CA ASP A 236 -8.83 9.03 4.43
C ASP A 236 -8.34 8.71 3.01
N LEU A 237 -7.08 9.04 2.75
CA LEU A 237 -6.38 8.66 1.53
C LEU A 237 -6.36 7.15 1.37
N GLY A 238 -6.84 6.71 0.21
CA GLY A 238 -6.71 5.36 -0.29
C GLY A 238 -5.33 5.16 -0.92
N VAL A 239 -5.26 5.30 -2.25
CA VAL A 239 -4.04 5.15 -3.03
C VAL A 239 -3.60 6.50 -3.59
N VAL A 240 -2.30 6.79 -3.51
CA VAL A 240 -1.64 7.92 -4.13
C VAL A 240 -0.94 7.44 -5.40
N ILE A 241 -1.45 7.86 -6.55
CA ILE A 241 -0.95 7.47 -7.86
C ILE A 241 -0.27 8.68 -8.49
N ALA A 242 0.94 8.46 -8.96
CA ALA A 242 1.70 9.43 -9.73
C ALA A 242 2.70 8.66 -10.59
N ASP A 243 3.29 9.34 -11.56
CA ASP A 243 4.41 8.80 -12.32
C ASP A 243 5.61 8.43 -11.40
N LEU A 244 6.68 7.88 -11.98
CA LEU A 244 7.76 7.33 -11.17
C LEU A 244 8.46 8.37 -10.26
N PRO A 245 8.91 9.55 -10.74
CA PRO A 245 9.60 10.51 -9.88
C PRO A 245 8.66 11.15 -8.87
N GLN A 246 7.45 11.55 -9.26
CA GLN A 246 6.51 12.23 -8.36
C GLN A 246 5.97 11.23 -7.34
N GLY A 247 5.76 9.97 -7.72
CA GLY A 247 5.41 8.90 -6.77
C GLY A 247 6.50 8.66 -5.71
N ASN A 248 7.78 8.80 -6.05
CA ASN A 248 8.84 8.76 -5.04
C ASN A 248 8.80 9.99 -4.12
N ASP A 249 8.58 11.18 -4.69
CA ASP A 249 8.42 12.41 -3.91
C ASP A 249 7.25 12.30 -2.93
N MET A 250 6.13 11.72 -3.36
CA MET A 250 4.94 11.43 -2.55
C MET A 250 5.19 10.37 -1.48
N ALA A 251 6.09 9.40 -1.70
CA ALA A 251 6.49 8.40 -0.71
C ALA A 251 7.62 8.88 0.22
N GLY A 252 8.16 10.09 0.03
CA GLY A 252 9.33 10.59 0.77
C GLY A 252 10.64 9.90 0.39
N VAL A 253 10.70 9.23 -0.75
CA VAL A 253 11.86 8.46 -1.24
C VAL A 253 12.61 9.30 -2.26
N LEU A 254 13.94 9.18 -2.30
CA LEU A 254 14.75 9.85 -3.33
C LEU A 254 14.46 9.26 -4.72
N ARG A 255 14.80 10.00 -5.77
CA ARG A 255 14.54 9.56 -7.16
C ARG A 255 15.30 8.28 -7.52
N HIS A 256 14.80 7.58 -8.53
CA HIS A 256 15.25 6.25 -8.95
C HIS A 256 16.73 6.16 -9.40
N ASN A 257 17.37 7.29 -9.68
CA ASN A 257 18.79 7.36 -10.07
C ASN A 257 19.77 7.32 -8.88
N ILE A 258 19.26 7.32 -7.65
CA ILE A 258 20.07 7.24 -6.43
C ILE A 258 20.29 5.79 -6.00
N MET A 259 21.35 5.55 -5.23
CA MET A 259 21.74 4.23 -4.71
C MET A 259 20.59 3.41 -4.13
N LYS A 260 19.61 4.02 -3.45
CA LYS A 260 18.43 3.32 -2.89
C LYS A 260 17.11 4.00 -3.29
N GLY A 261 16.91 4.24 -4.59
CA GLY A 261 15.76 4.99 -5.12
C GLY A 261 14.44 4.20 -5.24
N CYS A 262 14.38 2.93 -4.85
CA CYS A 262 13.12 2.17 -4.86
C CYS A 262 12.26 2.56 -3.65
N ARG A 263 10.97 2.86 -3.88
CA ARG A 263 10.01 3.14 -2.79
C ARG A 263 9.40 1.91 -2.14
N THR A 264 9.63 0.72 -2.68
CA THR A 264 9.10 -0.53 -2.08
C THR A 264 10.16 -1.29 -1.29
N CYS A 265 11.44 -1.16 -1.68
CA CYS A 265 12.55 -1.83 -1.02
C CYS A 265 13.81 -0.94 -0.99
N SER A 266 14.80 -1.36 -0.23
CA SER A 266 16.07 -0.65 -0.03
C SER A 266 17.20 -1.25 -0.86
N VAL A 267 16.86 -1.94 -1.96
CA VAL A 267 17.84 -2.50 -2.90
C VAL A 267 18.82 -1.42 -3.38
N SER A 268 20.09 -1.79 -3.43
CA SER A 268 21.14 -0.94 -3.95
C SER A 268 21.11 -0.90 -5.48
N TYR A 269 21.42 0.25 -6.08
CA TYR A 269 21.56 0.42 -7.52
C TYR A 269 22.49 -0.63 -8.15
N ASN A 270 23.60 -0.95 -7.47
CA ASN A 270 24.59 -1.92 -7.92
C ASN A 270 24.09 -3.38 -7.88
N SER A 271 22.93 -3.59 -7.27
CA SER A 271 22.36 -4.91 -6.99
C SER A 271 21.02 -5.12 -7.71
N LEU A 272 20.59 -4.17 -8.56
CA LEU A 272 19.31 -4.24 -9.28
C LEU A 272 19.20 -5.44 -10.24
N THR A 273 20.32 -6.00 -10.69
CA THR A 273 20.36 -7.15 -11.62
C THR A 273 20.57 -8.49 -10.92
N ASP A 274 20.66 -8.53 -9.59
CA ASP A 274 20.82 -9.77 -8.85
C ASP A 274 19.45 -10.34 -8.46
N PHE A 275 19.04 -11.37 -9.21
CA PHE A 275 17.77 -12.07 -9.05
C PHE A 275 17.71 -12.99 -7.82
N ASN A 276 18.80 -13.17 -7.09
CA ASN A 276 18.85 -14.01 -5.89
C ASN A 276 18.60 -13.24 -4.59
N GLN A 277 18.38 -11.92 -4.68
CA GLN A 277 18.11 -11.10 -3.52
C GLN A 277 16.80 -11.45 -2.83
N ASP A 278 16.94 -11.75 -1.54
CA ASP A 278 15.81 -11.91 -0.64
C ASP A 278 15.19 -10.55 -0.33
N LEU A 279 14.25 -10.14 -1.17
CA LEU A 279 13.55 -8.85 -1.04
C LEU A 279 12.90 -8.68 0.33
N GLN A 280 12.45 -9.78 0.98
CA GLN A 280 11.82 -9.71 2.29
C GLN A 280 12.77 -9.11 3.34
N LYS A 281 14.09 -9.27 3.20
CA LYS A 281 15.05 -8.65 4.15
C LYS A 281 15.27 -7.15 3.93
N ILE A 282 14.85 -6.63 2.79
CA ILE A 282 15.15 -5.26 2.36
C ILE A 282 13.91 -4.46 2.00
N LEU A 283 12.69 -4.99 2.20
CA LEU A 283 11.45 -4.24 2.04
C LEU A 283 11.44 -3.00 2.93
N ARG A 284 10.80 -1.93 2.44
CA ARG A 284 10.55 -0.74 3.23
C ARG A 284 9.23 -0.91 3.98
N TYR A 285 9.27 -0.59 5.25
CA TYR A 285 8.09 -0.53 6.11
C TYR A 285 7.96 0.89 6.64
N HIS A 286 6.73 1.41 6.70
CA HIS A 286 6.52 2.82 7.00
C HIS A 286 7.10 3.19 8.38
N HIS A 287 6.90 2.35 9.40
CA HIS A 287 7.39 2.55 10.77
C HIS A 287 8.91 2.52 10.89
N VAL A 288 9.58 1.69 10.09
CA VAL A 288 11.04 1.69 9.98
C VAL A 288 11.50 3.00 9.36
N THR A 289 10.85 3.42 8.27
CA THR A 289 11.19 4.69 7.63
C THR A 289 10.83 5.90 8.50
N ASP A 290 9.82 5.83 9.37
CA ASP A 290 9.49 6.89 10.33
C ASP A 290 10.63 7.11 11.33
N ASN A 291 11.23 6.03 11.82
CA ASN A 291 12.40 6.13 12.67
C ASN A 291 13.60 6.70 11.91
N GLN A 292 13.81 6.29 10.66
CA GLN A 292 14.86 6.87 9.80
C GLN A 292 14.63 8.36 9.53
N PHE A 293 13.39 8.81 9.30
CA PHE A 293 13.06 10.22 9.19
C PHE A 293 13.32 10.97 10.49
N LYS A 294 12.98 10.42 11.66
CA LYS A 294 13.31 11.02 12.96
C LYS A 294 14.81 11.21 13.13
N GLU A 295 15.63 10.23 12.72
CA GLU A 295 17.09 10.35 12.73
C GLU A 295 17.57 11.46 11.78
N ILE A 296 17.09 11.48 10.53
CA ILE A 296 17.40 12.53 9.56
C ILE A 296 17.03 13.92 10.11
N LEU A 297 15.88 14.05 10.76
CA LEU A 297 15.41 15.34 11.27
C LEU A 297 16.24 15.86 12.45
N ARG A 298 16.86 14.97 13.23
CA ARG A 298 17.77 15.29 14.35
C ARG A 298 19.13 15.79 13.90
N GLU A 299 19.56 15.48 12.67
CA GLU A 299 20.83 15.94 12.14
C GLU A 299 20.90 17.46 12.03
N ASN A 300 22.08 18.01 12.32
CA ASN A 300 22.31 19.46 12.31
C ASN A 300 22.68 19.94 10.90
N GLY A 301 21.84 20.79 10.33
CA GLY A 301 22.08 21.44 9.05
C GLY A 301 21.69 20.61 7.83
N THR A 302 21.32 21.30 6.75
CA THR A 302 20.75 20.70 5.54
C THR A 302 21.66 19.65 4.89
N SER A 303 22.98 19.85 4.93
CA SER A 303 23.95 18.93 4.32
C SER A 303 24.01 17.59 5.05
N ALA A 304 24.01 17.58 6.38
CA ALA A 304 23.98 16.35 7.18
C ALA A 304 22.67 15.57 6.95
N LYS A 305 21.53 16.28 6.93
CA LYS A 305 20.22 15.68 6.59
C LYS A 305 20.22 15.03 5.21
N LYS A 306 20.77 15.70 4.20
CA LYS A 306 20.89 15.16 2.83
C LYS A 306 21.82 13.95 2.78
N HIS A 307 22.93 13.98 3.52
CA HIS A 307 23.88 12.87 3.58
C HIS A 307 23.22 11.62 4.17
N LEU A 308 22.63 11.72 5.36
CA LEU A 308 21.95 10.62 6.02
C LEU A 308 20.73 10.14 5.22
N GLY A 309 19.94 11.07 4.68
CA GLY A 309 18.83 10.76 3.78
C GLY A 309 19.27 9.93 2.57
N SER A 310 20.40 10.28 1.94
CA SER A 310 20.97 9.51 0.82
C SER A 310 21.34 8.08 1.22
N GLN A 311 21.89 7.86 2.42
CA GLN A 311 22.22 6.52 2.93
C GLN A 311 20.98 5.63 3.09
N TYR A 312 19.85 6.22 3.48
CA TYR A 312 18.56 5.54 3.59
C TYR A 312 17.77 5.51 2.28
N GLY A 313 18.15 6.31 1.28
CA GLY A 313 17.34 6.55 0.08
C GLY A 313 16.09 7.38 0.33
N LEU A 314 16.07 8.16 1.41
CA LEU A 314 14.93 8.98 1.84
C LEU A 314 15.24 10.47 1.64
N ARG A 315 14.17 11.26 1.45
CA ARG A 315 14.27 12.71 1.36
C ARG A 315 14.62 13.31 2.73
N PRO A 316 15.17 14.54 2.79
CA PRO A 316 15.44 15.22 4.07
C PRO A 316 14.19 15.53 4.93
N GLN A 317 13.01 15.46 4.31
CA GLN A 317 11.71 15.66 4.94
C GLN A 317 10.76 14.56 4.45
N PRO A 318 9.83 14.09 5.30
CA PRO A 318 8.75 13.21 4.87
C PRO A 318 7.81 13.92 3.89
N SER A 319 6.93 13.16 3.24
CA SER A 319 5.89 13.72 2.40
C SER A 319 4.89 14.49 3.25
N ILE A 320 4.32 15.56 2.72
CA ILE A 320 3.20 16.26 3.37
C ILE A 320 2.00 15.32 3.60
N LEU A 321 1.83 14.31 2.74
CA LEU A 321 0.79 13.29 2.86
C LEU A 321 0.99 12.40 4.09
N ASP A 322 2.21 12.34 4.66
CA ASP A 322 2.51 11.58 5.88
C ASP A 322 1.99 12.27 7.15
N ASN A 323 1.35 13.44 7.01
CA ASN A 323 0.54 14.04 8.05
C ASN A 323 -0.81 13.33 8.25
N LEU A 324 -1.19 12.44 7.33
CA LEU A 324 -2.36 11.57 7.39
C LEU A 324 -1.96 10.15 7.81
N LYS A 325 -2.93 9.35 8.25
CA LYS A 325 -2.80 8.00 8.83
C LYS A 325 -2.57 6.92 7.76
N ARG A 326 -1.49 7.05 6.98
CA ARG A 326 -1.18 6.17 5.84
C ARG A 326 0.13 5.39 5.95
N ASP A 327 0.17 4.22 5.30
CA ASP A 327 1.42 3.52 4.95
C ASP A 327 1.92 4.02 3.58
N ARG A 328 2.94 4.86 3.59
CA ARG A 328 3.48 5.48 2.36
C ARG A 328 4.00 4.49 1.32
N HIS A 329 4.47 3.31 1.70
CA HIS A 329 5.07 2.35 0.78
C HIS A 329 4.02 1.41 0.18
N LEU A 330 2.92 1.15 0.90
CA LEU A 330 1.78 0.38 0.38
C LEU A 330 0.77 1.24 -0.37
N GLN A 331 0.55 2.47 0.07
CA GLN A 331 -0.44 3.39 -0.50
C GLN A 331 0.11 4.24 -1.63
N THR A 332 1.40 4.14 -1.96
CA THR A 332 2.01 4.82 -3.12
C THR A 332 2.57 3.79 -4.11
N PRO A 333 1.70 3.01 -4.79
CA PRO A 333 2.13 1.90 -5.65
C PRO A 333 2.97 2.41 -6.83
N GLN A 334 3.71 1.48 -7.44
CA GLN A 334 4.44 1.75 -8.68
C GLN A 334 3.48 1.92 -9.84
N ASP A 335 3.69 2.93 -10.66
CA ASP A 335 3.01 3.05 -11.94
C ASP A 335 3.66 2.07 -12.93
N VAL A 336 3.01 0.93 -13.11
CA VAL A 336 3.48 -0.14 -13.99
C VAL A 336 3.55 0.34 -15.45
N TYR A 337 2.63 1.20 -15.88
CA TYR A 337 2.64 1.71 -17.24
C TYR A 337 3.88 2.59 -17.46
N HIS A 338 4.13 3.57 -16.59
CA HIS A 338 5.32 4.43 -16.73
C HIS A 338 6.64 3.68 -16.49
N ALA A 339 6.63 2.62 -15.69
CA ALA A 339 7.80 1.73 -15.54
C ALA A 339 8.13 0.93 -16.81
N THR A 340 7.12 0.57 -17.60
CA THR A 340 7.28 -0.31 -18.76
C THR A 340 7.31 0.44 -20.09
N ALA A 341 6.55 1.52 -20.24
CA ALA A 341 6.34 2.25 -21.50
C ALA A 341 7.66 2.65 -22.20
N GLY A 342 8.59 3.27 -21.47
CA GLY A 342 9.90 3.66 -22.01
C GLY A 342 10.85 2.48 -22.29
N LYS A 343 10.51 1.26 -21.85
CA LYS A 343 11.31 0.05 -22.01
C LYS A 343 10.71 -0.93 -23.04
N ILE A 344 9.42 -0.85 -23.33
CA ILE A 344 8.73 -1.73 -24.28
C ILE A 344 9.43 -1.77 -25.63
N ARG A 345 9.88 -0.64 -26.16
CA ARG A 345 10.63 -0.60 -27.43
C ARG A 345 11.91 -1.44 -27.39
N ARG A 346 12.66 -1.36 -26.28
CA ARG A 346 13.90 -2.13 -26.11
C ARG A 346 13.61 -3.61 -25.88
N LEU A 347 12.57 -3.93 -25.11
CA LEU A 347 12.11 -5.29 -24.90
C LEU A 347 11.69 -5.93 -26.23
N LEU A 348 10.85 -5.24 -27.01
CA LEU A 348 10.42 -5.70 -28.32
C LEU A 348 11.61 -5.97 -29.25
N LYS A 349 12.59 -5.06 -29.28
CA LYS A 349 13.83 -5.26 -30.05
C LYS A 349 14.57 -6.52 -29.63
N LEU A 350 14.79 -6.71 -28.32
CA LEU A 350 15.48 -7.91 -27.79
C LEU A 350 14.70 -9.18 -28.09
N THR A 351 13.37 -9.14 -28.01
CA THR A 351 12.50 -10.28 -28.37
C THR A 351 12.64 -10.65 -29.84
N CYS A 352 12.62 -9.65 -30.75
CA CYS A 352 12.85 -9.90 -32.17
C CYS A 352 14.25 -10.46 -32.44
N GLU A 353 15.28 -10.00 -31.73
CA GLU A 353 16.66 -10.53 -31.85
C GLU A 353 16.79 -12.00 -31.37
N LEU A 354 15.83 -12.50 -30.58
CA LEU A 354 15.79 -13.91 -30.16
C LEU A 354 15.10 -14.83 -31.18
N PHE A 355 14.34 -14.28 -32.13
CA PHE A 355 13.66 -15.08 -33.13
C PHE A 355 14.63 -15.58 -34.21
N SER A 356 14.30 -16.74 -34.80
CA SER A 356 14.83 -17.08 -36.12
C SER A 356 14.27 -16.10 -37.15
N ARG A 357 14.87 -16.03 -38.34
CA ARG A 357 14.33 -15.19 -39.43
C ARG A 357 12.86 -15.50 -39.74
N GLU A 358 12.53 -16.79 -39.80
CA GLU A 358 11.16 -17.27 -39.99
C GLU A 358 10.23 -16.82 -38.86
N GLY A 359 10.67 -16.91 -37.59
CA GLY A 359 9.89 -16.43 -36.46
C GLY A 359 9.73 -14.91 -36.41
N GLU A 360 10.71 -14.15 -36.90
CA GLU A 360 10.59 -12.69 -37.04
C GLU A 360 9.59 -12.32 -38.13
N ASP A 361 9.62 -12.99 -39.28
CA ASP A 361 8.67 -12.80 -40.38
C ASP A 361 7.23 -13.13 -39.92
N ASP A 362 7.04 -14.28 -39.28
CA ASP A 362 5.75 -14.69 -38.69
C ASP A 362 5.24 -13.68 -37.65
N PHE A 363 6.12 -13.21 -36.76
CA PHE A 363 5.77 -12.19 -35.76
C PHE A 363 5.33 -10.89 -36.43
N ILE A 364 6.03 -10.44 -37.47
CA ILE A 364 5.71 -9.23 -38.22
C ILE A 364 4.37 -9.37 -38.96
N GLU A 365 4.08 -10.53 -39.55
CA GLU A 365 2.79 -10.81 -40.18
C GLU A 365 1.65 -10.72 -39.17
N VAL A 366 1.75 -11.43 -38.06
CA VAL A 366 0.74 -11.39 -36.98
C VAL A 366 0.60 -9.98 -36.40
N TRP A 367 1.70 -9.25 -36.21
CA TRP A 367 1.67 -7.89 -35.67
C TRP A 367 0.98 -6.89 -36.62
N LYS A 368 1.16 -7.04 -37.94
CA LYS A 368 0.47 -6.21 -38.95
C LYS A 368 -1.03 -6.49 -38.96
N GLU A 369 -1.42 -7.74 -38.73
CA GLU A 369 -2.82 -8.19 -38.73
C GLU A 369 -3.52 -8.03 -37.37
N PHE A 370 -2.77 -7.71 -36.30
CA PHE A 370 -3.31 -7.54 -34.96
C PHE A 370 -4.52 -6.59 -34.96
N GLU A 371 -5.71 -7.15 -34.69
CA GLU A 371 -6.97 -6.42 -34.78
C GLU A 371 -6.97 -5.23 -33.81
N LYS A 372 -7.02 -4.03 -34.39
CA LYS A 372 -7.12 -2.79 -33.63
C LYS A 372 -8.55 -2.67 -33.09
N PRO A 373 -8.74 -2.17 -31.86
CA PRO A 373 -10.07 -1.77 -31.42
C PRO A 373 -10.68 -0.81 -32.46
N LYS A 374 -11.86 -1.14 -33.00
CA LYS A 374 -12.54 -0.38 -34.07
C LYS A 374 -12.73 1.12 -33.77
N LYS A 375 -12.55 1.53 -32.51
CA LYS A 375 -12.68 2.92 -32.02
C LYS A 375 -11.39 3.75 -32.11
N TRP A 376 -10.24 3.17 -32.48
CA TRP A 376 -8.98 3.91 -32.57
C TRP A 376 -8.81 4.51 -33.97
N SER A 377 -8.93 5.84 -34.08
CA SER A 377 -8.85 6.54 -35.36
C SER A 377 -7.42 6.65 -35.91
N ARG A 378 -6.40 6.63 -35.05
CA ARG A 378 -4.97 6.66 -35.40
C ARG A 378 -4.12 5.93 -34.34
N LEU A 379 -2.96 5.42 -34.76
CA LEU A 379 -1.94 4.91 -33.85
C LEU A 379 -1.30 6.08 -33.07
N PRO A 380 -1.05 5.95 -31.76
CA PRO A 380 -0.19 6.87 -31.03
C PRO A 380 1.20 6.90 -31.70
N ASN A 381 1.75 8.10 -31.91
CA ASN A 381 3.09 8.23 -32.47
C ASN A 381 4.10 7.67 -31.45
N PRO A 382 4.92 6.64 -31.79
CA PRO A 382 5.84 5.99 -30.86
C PRO A 382 7.04 6.86 -30.44
N ARG A 383 7.03 8.17 -30.76
CA ARG A 383 8.01 9.16 -30.30
C ARG A 383 7.55 9.96 -29.08
N VAL A 384 6.42 9.61 -28.47
CA VAL A 384 5.94 10.18 -27.20
C VAL A 384 6.50 9.38 -26.05
#